data_AF-A0A7X0HPS6-F1
#
_entry.id   AF-A0A7X0HPS6-F1
#
_cell.length_a   1.000
_cell.length_b   1.000
_cell.length_c   1.000
_cell.angle_alpha   90.00
_cell.angle_beta   90.00
_cell.angle_gamma   90.00
#
_symmetry.space_group_name_H-M   'P 1'
#
loop_
_entity.id
_entity.type
_entity.pdbx_description
1 polymer ?
#
loop_
_entity_poly.entity_id
_entity_poly.type
_entity_poly.pdbx_seq_one_letter_code
_entity_poly.pdbx_strand_id
1 'polypeptide(L)'
;MGEFLGFAYQDFKYKLYIPGEYQVDKECPLVVLLHGCSQNPDDFAAGTNMNTLAEKEQFFVLYPDMNHPFNPADPAGYNHFGCWNWFLDKNQHRGQGHPKLIYGMINEVKSKYMIDSKKVYAAGFSAGGSQACILGAAYPDVFNGIGIYSGLAYDAANVLLLIDPLANEAQKRMATGVPDPFECGNHAFQEMGENKKKMRVIVFHGSSDTTVNPINGEQVIIQWAQTNFLVEGGIGQADVTPAQIHSDSINGKSYICYVYHDSNDKELLEFWLIDEMGHAWSGGTETGSYTDPSGPNATEIMWEFLSKHPQQHVEKRSETQVIERTPVFVESQLHPLESLPVVIPVEQPPVNDFVNPPENPPAPTPPEPAVEIPLETPDKTSTEIKGERMDESPGKTSIKDFVKAILVKLMKRKNKTKK
;
A
#
# COMPACT_ATOMS: atom_id res chain seq x y z
N MET A 1 6.22 -28.37 -12.09
CA MET A 1 6.60 -26.95 -12.17
C MET A 1 5.56 -26.26 -13.00
N GLY A 2 4.85 -25.30 -12.40
CA GLY A 2 3.82 -24.51 -13.04
C GLY A 2 4.30 -23.66 -14.22
N GLU A 3 3.34 -22.99 -14.85
CA GLU A 3 3.55 -22.15 -16.01
C GLU A 3 3.47 -20.66 -15.63
N PHE A 4 4.35 -19.84 -16.20
CA PHE A 4 4.32 -18.38 -16.03
C PHE A 4 4.04 -17.70 -17.38
N LEU A 5 2.76 -17.47 -17.64
CA LEU A 5 2.25 -17.09 -18.96
C LEU A 5 1.93 -15.60 -19.06
N GLY A 6 2.16 -15.01 -20.24
CA GLY A 6 1.85 -13.61 -20.53
C GLY A 6 0.50 -13.44 -21.22
N PHE A 7 -0.24 -12.41 -20.81
CA PHE A 7 -1.55 -12.06 -21.33
C PHE A 7 -1.69 -10.54 -21.49
N ALA A 8 -2.79 -10.12 -22.11
CA ALA A 8 -3.19 -8.72 -22.18
C ALA A 8 -4.68 -8.58 -21.87
N TYR A 9 -5.03 -7.49 -21.20
CA TYR A 9 -6.40 -7.04 -20.99
C TYR A 9 -6.48 -5.57 -21.39
N GLN A 10 -7.26 -5.28 -22.44
CA GLN A 10 -7.21 -4.00 -23.15
C GLN A 10 -5.76 -3.73 -23.61
N ASP A 11 -5.22 -2.54 -23.31
CA ASP A 11 -3.85 -2.17 -23.69
C ASP A 11 -2.80 -2.54 -22.62
N PHE A 12 -3.19 -3.22 -21.54
CA PHE A 12 -2.32 -3.55 -20.42
C PHE A 12 -1.94 -5.02 -20.41
N LYS A 13 -0.66 -5.29 -20.12
CA LYS A 13 -0.15 -6.65 -19.98
C LYS A 13 -0.31 -7.14 -18.55
N TYR A 14 -0.37 -8.45 -18.39
CA TYR A 14 -0.21 -9.10 -17.10
C TYR A 14 0.42 -10.46 -17.30
N LYS A 15 1.03 -11.00 -16.24
CA LYS A 15 1.43 -12.40 -16.19
C LYS A 15 0.58 -13.18 -15.21
N LEU A 16 0.40 -14.47 -15.48
CA LEU A 16 -0.30 -15.39 -14.59
C LEU A 16 0.63 -16.57 -14.31
N TYR A 17 0.85 -16.84 -13.03
CA TYR A 17 1.42 -18.10 -12.60
C TYR A 17 0.31 -19.12 -12.35
N ILE A 18 0.43 -20.27 -13.00
CA ILE A 18 -0.50 -21.41 -12.91
C ILE A 18 0.26 -22.56 -12.25
N PRO A 19 -0.15 -23.04 -11.06
CA PRO A 19 0.56 -24.12 -10.38
C PRO A 19 0.48 -25.42 -11.19
N GLY A 20 1.57 -26.18 -11.23
CA GLY A 20 1.74 -27.32 -12.13
C GLY A 20 0.81 -28.52 -11.85
N GLU A 21 0.24 -28.59 -10.65
CA GLU A 21 -0.73 -29.61 -10.25
C GLU A 21 -2.18 -29.11 -10.28
N TYR A 22 -2.44 -27.95 -10.90
CA TYR A 22 -3.79 -27.43 -11.08
C TYR A 22 -4.67 -28.44 -11.85
N GLN A 23 -5.87 -28.67 -11.32
CA GLN A 23 -6.90 -29.51 -11.92
C GLN A 23 -8.10 -28.65 -12.30
N VAL A 24 -8.60 -28.83 -13.52
CA VAL A 24 -9.66 -27.97 -14.11
C VAL A 24 -10.96 -27.98 -13.31
N ASP A 25 -11.21 -29.02 -12.52
CA ASP A 25 -12.40 -29.21 -11.68
C ASP A 25 -12.22 -28.82 -10.21
N LYS A 26 -11.04 -28.30 -9.83
CA LYS A 26 -10.73 -27.91 -8.45
C LYS A 26 -10.65 -26.39 -8.32
N GLU A 27 -11.41 -25.84 -7.38
CA GLU A 27 -11.33 -24.42 -7.04
C GLU A 27 -9.99 -24.09 -6.35
N CYS A 28 -9.26 -23.12 -6.89
CA CYS A 28 -7.96 -22.67 -6.37
C CYS A 28 -8.00 -21.21 -5.90
N PRO A 29 -7.23 -20.84 -4.86
CA PRO A 29 -7.05 -19.45 -4.48
C PRO A 29 -6.37 -18.62 -5.58
N LEU A 30 -6.56 -17.30 -5.53
CA LEU A 30 -5.87 -16.34 -6.40
C LEU A 30 -5.26 -15.22 -5.56
N VAL A 31 -3.97 -14.96 -5.77
CA VAL A 31 -3.27 -13.80 -5.23
C VAL A 31 -2.99 -12.83 -6.37
N VAL A 32 -3.46 -11.59 -6.25
CA VAL A 32 -3.07 -10.48 -7.13
C VAL A 32 -1.84 -9.82 -6.53
N LEU A 33 -0.69 -9.93 -7.18
CA LEU A 33 0.59 -9.46 -6.65
C LEU A 33 1.11 -8.25 -7.46
N LEU A 34 1.18 -7.09 -6.80
CA LEU A 34 1.39 -5.78 -7.41
C LEU A 34 2.81 -5.27 -7.13
N HIS A 35 3.58 -5.11 -8.19
CA HIS A 35 4.99 -4.71 -8.13
C HIS A 35 5.18 -3.24 -7.73
N GLY A 36 6.38 -2.90 -7.24
CA GLY A 36 6.80 -1.51 -6.99
C GLY A 36 7.22 -0.77 -8.27
N CYS A 37 7.54 0.52 -8.12
CA CYS A 37 8.14 1.30 -9.21
C CYS A 37 9.45 0.68 -9.70
N SER A 38 9.73 0.82 -10.98
CA SER A 38 10.91 0.28 -11.69
C SER A 38 11.01 -1.25 -11.73
N GLN A 39 10.02 -1.95 -11.17
CA GLN A 39 9.89 -3.40 -11.24
C GLN A 39 8.87 -3.79 -12.32
N ASN A 40 8.87 -5.06 -12.70
CA ASN A 40 7.90 -5.68 -13.60
C ASN A 40 7.48 -7.06 -13.05
N PRO A 41 6.50 -7.76 -13.65
CA PRO A 41 6.09 -9.07 -13.17
C PRO A 41 7.20 -10.12 -13.01
N ASP A 42 8.18 -10.16 -13.92
CA ASP A 42 9.29 -11.12 -13.85
C ASP A 42 10.22 -10.81 -12.67
N ASP A 43 10.64 -9.54 -12.54
CA ASP A 43 11.49 -9.08 -11.44
C ASP A 43 10.82 -9.31 -10.08
N PHE A 44 9.54 -8.97 -9.97
CA PHE A 44 8.83 -9.07 -8.71
C PHE A 44 8.53 -10.53 -8.32
N ALA A 45 8.20 -11.39 -9.29
CA ALA A 45 8.03 -12.82 -9.02
C ALA A 45 9.35 -13.49 -8.58
N ALA A 46 10.47 -13.11 -9.21
CA ALA A 46 11.80 -13.62 -8.84
C ALA A 46 12.23 -13.14 -7.44
N GLY A 47 12.06 -11.84 -7.16
CA GLY A 47 12.44 -11.24 -5.89
C GLY A 47 11.61 -11.73 -4.70
N THR A 48 10.29 -11.82 -4.84
CA THR A 48 9.39 -12.26 -3.75
C THR A 48 9.36 -13.78 -3.56
N ASN A 49 9.84 -14.55 -4.55
CA ASN A 49 9.72 -16.00 -4.61
C ASN A 49 8.28 -16.53 -4.55
N MET A 50 7.29 -15.68 -4.87
CA MET A 50 5.86 -16.01 -4.75
C MET A 50 5.44 -17.17 -5.64
N ASN A 51 6.03 -17.33 -6.83
CA ASN A 51 5.72 -18.47 -7.71
C ASN A 51 6.12 -19.82 -7.08
N THR A 52 7.23 -19.86 -6.33
CA THR A 52 7.65 -21.08 -5.63
C THR A 52 6.67 -21.43 -4.52
N LEU A 53 6.21 -20.42 -3.77
CA LEU A 53 5.18 -20.63 -2.75
C LEU A 53 3.85 -21.05 -3.37
N ALA A 54 3.46 -20.43 -4.49
CA ALA A 54 2.25 -20.76 -5.24
C ALA A 54 2.24 -22.20 -5.76
N GLU A 55 3.37 -22.73 -6.22
CA GLU A 55 3.52 -24.14 -6.59
C GLU A 55 3.33 -25.06 -5.36
N LYS A 56 3.91 -24.70 -4.21
CA LYS A 56 3.81 -25.51 -2.99
C LYS A 56 2.38 -25.52 -2.42
N GLU A 57 1.74 -24.35 -2.37
CA GLU A 57 0.47 -24.12 -1.68
C GLU A 57 -0.75 -24.16 -2.64
N GLN A 58 -0.50 -24.41 -3.93
CA GLN A 58 -1.51 -24.63 -4.97
C GLN A 58 -2.48 -23.44 -5.16
N PHE A 59 -1.93 -22.25 -5.37
CA PHE A 59 -2.68 -21.04 -5.72
C PHE A 59 -2.17 -20.38 -7.00
N PHE A 60 -3.06 -19.63 -7.66
CA PHE A 60 -2.71 -18.81 -8.83
C PHE A 60 -2.14 -17.47 -8.40
N VAL A 61 -1.23 -16.92 -9.20
CA VAL A 61 -0.74 -15.56 -8.97
C VAL A 61 -0.92 -14.70 -10.21
N LEU A 62 -1.71 -13.65 -10.10
CA LEU A 62 -1.94 -12.65 -11.13
C LEU A 62 -0.99 -11.48 -10.89
N TYR A 63 -0.13 -11.18 -11.86
CA TYR A 63 0.82 -10.06 -11.84
C TYR A 63 0.48 -9.05 -12.94
N PRO A 64 -0.38 -8.05 -12.66
CA PRO A 64 -0.57 -6.92 -13.55
C PRO A 64 0.74 -6.17 -13.82
N ASP A 65 0.98 -5.75 -15.07
CA ASP A 65 2.20 -5.03 -15.47
C ASP A 65 1.89 -3.58 -15.82
N MET A 66 2.48 -2.65 -15.07
CA MET A 66 2.38 -1.21 -15.34
C MET A 66 3.53 -0.68 -16.23
N ASN A 67 4.49 -1.52 -16.62
CA ASN A 67 5.51 -1.15 -17.60
C ASN A 67 4.93 -1.22 -18.99
N HIS A 68 4.46 -0.08 -19.48
CA HIS A 68 4.13 0.02 -20.89
C HIS A 68 4.61 1.36 -21.47
N PRO A 69 4.90 1.39 -22.78
CA PRO A 69 5.36 2.60 -23.46
C PRO A 69 4.32 3.72 -23.33
N PHE A 70 4.75 4.99 -23.39
CA PHE A 70 3.88 6.15 -23.29
C PHE A 70 2.54 5.94 -24.03
N ASN A 71 1.45 5.85 -23.28
CA ASN A 71 0.11 5.80 -23.84
C ASN A 71 -0.64 7.06 -23.41
N PRO A 72 -1.01 7.92 -24.36
CA PRO A 72 -1.83 9.08 -24.06
C PRO A 72 -3.27 8.72 -23.66
N ALA A 73 -3.70 7.46 -23.89
CA ALA A 73 -4.95 6.91 -23.38
C ALA A 73 -4.78 6.17 -22.04
N ASP A 74 -3.54 5.98 -21.56
CA ASP A 74 -3.33 5.74 -20.13
C ASP A 74 -3.82 7.00 -19.44
N PRO A 75 -4.84 6.90 -18.56
CA PRO A 75 -5.32 8.06 -17.85
C PRO A 75 -4.19 8.80 -17.11
N ALA A 76 -3.06 8.13 -16.82
CA ALA A 76 -1.90 8.61 -16.08
C ALA A 76 -0.67 8.90 -16.96
N GLY A 77 -0.84 9.61 -18.08
CA GLY A 77 0.22 9.98 -19.02
C GLY A 77 1.64 10.17 -18.43
N TYR A 78 2.63 9.60 -19.10
CA TYR A 78 4.06 9.50 -18.72
C TYR A 78 4.34 8.74 -17.40
N ASN A 79 4.34 7.41 -17.50
CA ASN A 79 4.74 6.48 -16.43
C ASN A 79 6.08 5.80 -16.74
N HIS A 80 7.18 6.56 -16.79
CA HIS A 80 8.51 6.02 -17.19
C HIS A 80 9.03 4.91 -16.26
N PHE A 81 8.61 4.93 -15.00
CA PHE A 81 9.02 3.97 -13.98
C PHE A 81 8.01 2.84 -13.77
N GLY A 82 6.95 2.72 -14.57
CA GLY A 82 5.95 1.67 -14.39
C GLY A 82 5.29 1.66 -13.01
N CYS A 83 5.16 2.81 -12.36
CA CYS A 83 4.56 2.94 -11.04
C CYS A 83 3.03 2.80 -11.09
N TRP A 84 2.45 2.35 -9.98
CA TRP A 84 1.03 2.55 -9.72
C TRP A 84 0.79 4.00 -9.31
N ASN A 85 -0.01 4.73 -10.10
CA ASN A 85 -0.42 6.10 -9.82
C ASN A 85 -1.53 6.16 -8.75
N TRP A 86 -1.25 5.62 -7.57
CA TRP A 86 -2.18 5.50 -6.44
C TRP A 86 -2.73 6.85 -5.99
N PHE A 87 -1.96 7.93 -6.15
CA PHE A 87 -2.31 9.29 -5.71
C PHE A 87 -3.30 10.03 -6.64
N LEU A 88 -3.65 9.47 -7.80
CA LEU A 88 -4.61 10.09 -8.71
C LEU A 88 -6.04 9.69 -8.33
N ASP A 89 -6.95 10.67 -8.24
CA ASP A 89 -8.36 10.48 -7.84
C ASP A 89 -9.04 9.29 -8.56
N LYS A 90 -8.95 9.27 -9.88
CA LYS A 90 -9.52 8.22 -10.74
C LYS A 90 -9.04 6.79 -10.39
N ASN A 91 -7.91 6.65 -9.69
CA ASN A 91 -7.30 5.39 -9.30
C ASN A 91 -7.64 5.01 -7.85
N GLN A 92 -8.45 5.80 -7.15
CA GLN A 92 -8.94 5.51 -5.80
C GLN A 92 -10.27 4.72 -5.80
N HIS A 93 -11.05 4.82 -6.88
CA HIS A 93 -12.46 4.40 -6.85
C HIS A 93 -12.77 3.10 -7.60
N ARG A 94 -13.81 2.39 -7.13
CA ARG A 94 -14.45 1.30 -7.88
C ARG A 94 -14.87 1.76 -9.27
N GLY A 95 -14.69 0.88 -10.26
CA GLY A 95 -15.15 1.11 -11.63
C GLY A 95 -14.35 2.17 -12.39
N GLN A 96 -13.24 2.65 -11.83
CA GLN A 96 -12.35 3.64 -12.43
C GLN A 96 -10.89 3.16 -12.42
N GLY A 97 -10.06 3.80 -13.25
CA GLY A 97 -8.60 3.69 -13.20
C GLY A 97 -8.02 2.28 -13.10
N HIS A 98 -6.92 2.17 -12.34
CA HIS A 98 -6.26 0.90 -12.05
C HIS A 98 -7.14 -0.12 -11.31
N PRO A 99 -7.97 0.27 -10.31
CA PRO A 99 -8.86 -0.69 -9.66
C PRO A 99 -9.79 -1.43 -10.65
N LYS A 100 -10.40 -0.71 -11.60
CA LYS A 100 -11.22 -1.32 -12.66
C LYS A 100 -10.42 -2.25 -13.56
N LEU A 101 -9.22 -1.84 -13.96
CA LEU A 101 -8.38 -2.63 -14.84
C LEU A 101 -8.02 -3.99 -14.21
N ILE A 102 -7.59 -3.96 -12.95
CA ILE A 102 -7.23 -5.16 -12.19
C ILE A 102 -8.46 -6.06 -11.99
N TYR A 103 -9.61 -5.48 -11.64
CA TYR A 103 -10.86 -6.24 -11.54
C TYR A 103 -11.24 -6.94 -12.87
N GLY A 104 -11.02 -6.26 -14.00
CA GLY A 104 -11.20 -6.84 -15.34
C GLY A 104 -10.27 -8.03 -15.60
N MET A 105 -8.98 -7.92 -15.24
CA MET A 105 -8.01 -9.02 -15.36
C MET A 105 -8.39 -10.22 -14.48
N ILE A 106 -8.87 -9.98 -13.25
CA ILE A 106 -9.36 -11.05 -12.37
C ILE A 106 -10.53 -11.80 -13.03
N ASN A 107 -11.47 -11.08 -13.63
CA ASN A 107 -12.62 -11.71 -14.30
C ASN A 107 -12.21 -12.53 -15.53
N GLU A 108 -11.21 -12.08 -16.30
CA GLU A 108 -10.63 -12.87 -17.39
C GLU A 108 -10.02 -14.18 -16.87
N VAL A 109 -9.29 -14.14 -15.75
CA VAL A 109 -8.74 -15.34 -15.12
C VAL A 109 -9.86 -16.26 -14.65
N LYS A 110 -10.89 -15.72 -13.97
CA LYS A 110 -12.06 -16.48 -13.50
C LYS A 110 -12.88 -17.13 -14.63
N SER A 111 -12.88 -16.54 -15.83
CA SER A 111 -13.55 -17.14 -16.99
C SER A 111 -12.81 -18.36 -17.58
N LYS A 112 -11.51 -18.52 -17.27
CA LYS A 112 -10.62 -19.54 -17.83
C LYS A 112 -10.25 -20.62 -16.81
N TYR A 113 -10.23 -20.27 -15.53
CA TYR A 113 -9.79 -21.13 -14.44
C TYR A 113 -10.81 -21.14 -13.29
N MET A 114 -10.92 -22.27 -12.59
CA MET A 114 -11.78 -22.42 -11.41
C MET A 114 -11.13 -21.74 -10.21
N ILE A 115 -11.39 -20.44 -10.03
CA ILE A 115 -10.90 -19.67 -8.88
C ILE A 115 -11.94 -19.66 -7.77
N ASP A 116 -11.55 -20.08 -6.57
CA ASP A 116 -12.36 -19.94 -5.35
C ASP A 116 -12.57 -18.45 -5.05
N SER A 117 -13.79 -17.96 -5.31
CA SER A 117 -14.10 -16.55 -5.11
C SER A 117 -14.08 -16.11 -3.65
N LYS A 118 -13.98 -17.04 -2.68
CA LYS A 118 -13.81 -16.74 -1.25
C LYS A 118 -12.33 -16.68 -0.84
N LYS A 119 -11.40 -16.92 -1.77
CA LYS A 119 -9.95 -16.94 -1.55
C LYS A 119 -9.21 -16.14 -2.62
N VAL A 120 -9.72 -14.95 -2.89
CA VAL A 120 -9.04 -13.96 -3.72
C VAL A 120 -8.41 -12.91 -2.80
N TYR A 121 -7.11 -12.70 -2.95
CA TYR A 121 -6.33 -11.78 -2.13
C TYR A 121 -5.57 -10.79 -3.01
N ALA A 122 -5.23 -9.62 -2.48
CA ALA A 122 -4.33 -8.68 -3.14
C ALA A 122 -3.14 -8.39 -2.23
N ALA A 123 -1.94 -8.31 -2.80
CA ALA A 123 -0.74 -7.93 -2.09
C ALA A 123 0.14 -7.05 -2.98
N GLY A 124 0.99 -6.22 -2.38
CA GLY A 124 1.95 -5.47 -3.16
C GLY A 124 3.00 -4.76 -2.36
N PHE A 125 4.00 -4.25 -3.08
CA PHE A 125 5.14 -3.52 -2.54
C PHE A 125 5.15 -2.06 -3.00
N SER A 126 5.46 -1.12 -2.10
CA SER A 126 5.61 0.30 -2.41
C SER A 126 4.34 0.89 -3.04
N ALA A 127 4.44 1.44 -4.26
CA ALA A 127 3.29 1.87 -5.05
C ALA A 127 2.25 0.75 -5.24
N GLY A 128 2.68 -0.50 -5.42
CA GLY A 128 1.82 -1.67 -5.49
C GLY A 128 1.15 -2.02 -4.15
N GLY A 129 1.82 -1.77 -3.03
CA GLY A 129 1.24 -1.92 -1.69
C GLY A 129 0.13 -0.90 -1.45
N SER A 130 0.36 0.34 -1.88
CA SER A 130 -0.66 1.40 -1.86
C SER A 130 -1.85 1.04 -2.75
N GLN A 131 -1.60 0.48 -3.94
CA GLN A 131 -2.67 -0.01 -4.82
C GLN A 131 -3.44 -1.21 -4.22
N ALA A 132 -2.78 -2.11 -3.47
CA ALA A 132 -3.45 -3.20 -2.75
C ALA A 132 -4.39 -2.66 -1.66
N CYS A 133 -3.96 -1.62 -0.93
CA CYS A 133 -4.80 -0.91 0.04
C CYS A 133 -6.08 -0.35 -0.63
N ILE A 134 -5.93 0.32 -1.78
CA ILE A 134 -7.04 0.84 -2.57
C ILE A 134 -7.99 -0.26 -3.04
N LEU A 135 -7.46 -1.38 -3.52
CA LEU A 135 -8.29 -2.51 -3.95
C LEU A 135 -9.15 -3.06 -2.81
N GLY A 136 -8.64 -3.09 -1.58
CA GLY A 136 -9.39 -3.49 -0.41
C GLY A 136 -10.59 -2.60 -0.12
N ALA A 137 -10.45 -1.27 -0.31
CA ALA A 137 -11.54 -0.31 -0.12
C ALA A 137 -12.53 -0.31 -1.29
N ALA A 138 -12.03 -0.32 -2.53
CA ALA A 138 -12.85 -0.25 -3.74
C ALA A 138 -13.60 -1.55 -4.05
N TYR A 139 -12.99 -2.71 -3.77
CA TYR A 139 -13.54 -4.05 -4.08
C TYR A 139 -13.57 -5.02 -2.87
N PRO A 140 -14.20 -4.64 -1.73
CA PRO A 140 -14.28 -5.48 -0.52
C PRO A 140 -15.09 -6.78 -0.69
N ASP A 141 -15.96 -6.84 -1.70
CA ASP A 141 -16.71 -8.02 -2.15
C ASP A 141 -15.84 -9.00 -2.94
N VAL A 142 -14.75 -8.54 -3.54
CA VAL A 142 -13.84 -9.37 -4.35
C VAL A 142 -12.72 -9.94 -3.49
N PHE A 143 -12.15 -9.15 -2.60
CA PHE A 143 -10.97 -9.54 -1.82
C PHE A 143 -11.36 -10.04 -0.42
N ASN A 144 -10.75 -11.14 0.01
CA ASN A 144 -10.92 -11.72 1.34
C ASN A 144 -9.80 -11.34 2.33
N GLY A 145 -8.80 -10.63 1.85
CA GLY A 145 -7.72 -10.07 2.64
C GLY A 145 -6.69 -9.39 1.74
N ILE A 146 -5.91 -8.50 2.32
CA ILE A 146 -4.88 -7.74 1.60
C ILE A 146 -3.55 -7.71 2.37
N GLY A 147 -2.45 -7.67 1.61
CA GLY A 147 -1.09 -7.50 2.12
C GLY A 147 -0.46 -6.20 1.62
N ILE A 148 0.00 -5.36 2.52
CA ILE A 148 0.53 -4.02 2.20
C ILE A 148 1.98 -3.95 2.66
N TYR A 149 2.92 -3.91 1.71
CA TYR A 149 4.33 -3.82 2.03
C TYR A 149 4.85 -2.42 1.67
N SER A 150 5.35 -1.67 2.65
CA SER A 150 5.87 -0.30 2.49
C SER A 150 4.94 0.60 1.65
N GLY A 151 3.62 0.44 1.84
CA GLY A 151 2.57 1.18 1.15
C GLY A 151 1.99 2.31 1.99
N LEU A 152 1.02 3.03 1.42
CA LEU A 152 0.31 4.12 2.09
C LEU A 152 -1.15 3.76 2.36
N ALA A 153 -1.76 4.49 3.31
CA ALA A 153 -3.17 4.42 3.60
C ALA A 153 -4.03 4.80 2.38
N TYR A 154 -5.26 4.29 2.35
CA TYR A 154 -6.27 4.70 1.38
C TYR A 154 -6.47 6.22 1.40
N ASP A 155 -6.63 6.83 0.23
CA ASP A 155 -6.81 8.28 0.07
C ASP A 155 -5.69 9.14 0.70
N ALA A 156 -4.49 8.56 0.89
CA ALA A 156 -3.36 9.29 1.46
C ALA A 156 -2.96 10.52 0.65
N ALA A 157 -3.14 10.46 -0.67
CA ALA A 157 -3.08 11.62 -1.56
C ALA A 157 -4.13 11.47 -2.65
N ASN A 158 -4.72 12.60 -3.03
CA ASN A 158 -5.74 12.63 -4.07
C ASN A 158 -5.55 13.89 -4.93
N VAL A 159 -4.93 13.70 -6.09
CA VAL A 159 -4.65 14.78 -7.05
C VAL A 159 -5.39 14.53 -8.35
N LEU A 160 -5.95 15.60 -8.92
CA LEU A 160 -6.83 15.48 -10.09
C LEU A 160 -6.04 15.25 -11.39
N LEU A 161 -4.87 15.88 -11.53
CA LEU A 161 -4.00 15.78 -12.71
C LEU A 161 -2.52 15.75 -12.29
N LEU A 162 -1.66 15.13 -13.11
CA LEU A 162 -0.21 15.09 -12.84
C LEU A 162 0.48 16.46 -12.85
N ILE A 163 -0.13 17.46 -13.49
CA ILE A 163 0.35 18.85 -13.52
C ILE A 163 -0.16 19.70 -12.35
N ASP A 164 -0.91 19.09 -11.43
CA ASP A 164 -1.41 19.77 -10.25
C ASP A 164 -0.24 20.20 -9.36
N PRO A 165 -0.21 21.43 -8.82
CA PRO A 165 0.71 21.84 -7.76
C PRO A 165 0.78 20.86 -6.58
N LEU A 166 -0.28 20.08 -6.36
CA LEU A 166 -0.38 19.00 -5.39
C LEU A 166 0.37 17.72 -5.78
N ALA A 167 1.07 17.63 -6.91
CA ALA A 167 1.92 16.48 -7.23
C ALA A 167 3.00 16.23 -6.15
N ASN A 168 3.42 17.30 -5.44
CA ASN A 168 4.30 17.19 -4.26
C ASN A 168 3.62 16.54 -3.06
N GLU A 169 2.29 16.46 -3.04
CA GLU A 169 1.53 15.86 -1.94
C GLU A 169 1.82 14.37 -1.86
N ALA A 170 1.84 13.63 -2.98
CA ALA A 170 2.20 12.21 -2.96
C ALA A 170 3.59 11.99 -2.33
N GLN A 171 4.59 12.79 -2.74
CA GLN A 171 5.93 12.73 -2.17
C GLN A 171 5.96 13.11 -0.68
N LYS A 172 5.22 14.13 -0.29
CA LYS A 172 5.09 14.54 1.11
C LYS A 172 4.49 13.43 1.96
N ARG A 173 3.45 12.74 1.47
CA ARG A 173 2.78 11.65 2.19
C ARG A 173 3.70 10.44 2.33
N MET A 174 4.46 10.11 1.29
CA MET A 174 5.53 9.10 1.41
C MET A 174 6.55 9.47 2.49
N ALA A 175 6.93 10.75 2.60
CA ALA A 175 7.95 11.19 3.55
C ALA A 175 7.47 11.36 5.00
N THR A 176 6.21 11.75 5.22
CA THR A 176 5.72 12.17 6.55
C THR A 176 4.39 11.54 6.97
N GLY A 177 3.81 10.67 6.16
CA GLY A 177 2.48 10.11 6.40
C GLY A 177 1.34 11.10 6.16
N VAL A 178 0.11 10.62 6.36
CA VAL A 178 -1.13 11.40 6.32
C VAL A 178 -1.32 12.21 7.61
N PRO A 179 -2.08 13.32 7.58
CA PRO A 179 -2.34 14.11 8.77
C PRO A 179 -3.23 13.39 9.78
N ASP A 180 -4.21 12.61 9.28
CA ASP A 180 -5.16 11.87 10.10
C ASP A 180 -5.46 10.49 9.45
N PRO A 181 -4.88 9.40 9.97
CA PRO A 181 -5.16 8.05 9.47
C PRO A 181 -6.58 7.55 9.80
N PHE A 182 -7.26 8.11 10.81
CA PHE A 182 -8.65 7.74 11.10
C PHE A 182 -9.59 8.28 10.01
N GLU A 183 -9.36 9.50 9.52
CA GLU A 183 -10.12 10.03 8.37
C GLU A 183 -9.91 9.19 7.10
N CYS A 184 -8.69 8.72 6.84
CA CYS A 184 -8.45 7.75 5.76
C CYS A 184 -9.29 6.46 5.94
N GLY A 185 -9.46 6.00 7.19
CA GLY A 185 -10.35 4.87 7.52
C GLY A 185 -11.83 5.17 7.30
N ASN A 186 -12.27 6.38 7.62
CA ASN A 186 -13.62 6.84 7.33
C ASN A 186 -13.87 6.88 5.81
N HIS A 187 -12.90 7.36 5.03
CA HIS A 187 -12.97 7.41 3.57
C HIS A 187 -12.99 6.00 2.94
N ALA A 188 -12.16 5.08 3.44
CA ALA A 188 -12.17 3.70 2.98
C ALA A 188 -13.52 3.02 3.26
N PHE A 189 -14.07 3.22 4.46
CA PHE A 189 -15.42 2.75 4.81
C PHE A 189 -16.49 3.32 3.89
N GLN A 190 -16.42 4.61 3.53
CA GLN A 190 -17.35 5.22 2.58
C GLN A 190 -17.23 4.60 1.18
N GLU A 191 -16.01 4.43 0.67
CA GLU A 191 -15.75 3.83 -0.66
C GLU A 191 -16.28 2.39 -0.77
N MET A 192 -16.22 1.61 0.31
CA MET A 192 -16.79 0.26 0.32
C MET A 192 -18.29 0.21 -0.02
N GLY A 193 -19.03 1.31 0.19
CA GLY A 193 -20.42 1.45 -0.24
C GLY A 193 -21.34 0.35 0.32
N GLU A 194 -22.16 -0.26 -0.53
CA GLU A 194 -23.06 -1.36 -0.13
C GLU A 194 -22.33 -2.69 0.07
N ASN A 195 -21.04 -2.78 -0.29
CA ASN A 195 -20.23 -4.00 -0.23
C ASN A 195 -19.38 -4.08 1.06
N LYS A 196 -19.66 -3.24 2.05
CA LYS A 196 -18.94 -3.18 3.32
C LYS A 196 -18.80 -4.56 3.96
N LYS A 197 -17.57 -4.93 4.25
CA LYS A 197 -17.19 -6.20 4.86
C LYS A 197 -15.87 -6.01 5.59
N LYS A 198 -15.69 -6.75 6.70
CA LYS A 198 -14.41 -6.79 7.40
C LYS A 198 -13.31 -7.27 6.46
N MET A 199 -12.20 -6.54 6.45
CA MET A 199 -11.02 -6.88 5.67
C MET A 199 -9.90 -7.35 6.58
N ARG A 200 -9.32 -8.51 6.28
CA ARG A 200 -8.10 -8.97 6.94
C ARG A 200 -6.91 -8.29 6.29
N VAL A 201 -6.03 -7.69 7.09
CA VAL A 201 -4.93 -6.86 6.57
C VAL A 201 -3.63 -7.22 7.27
N ILE A 202 -2.60 -7.51 6.50
CA ILE A 202 -1.24 -7.65 7.01
C ILE A 202 -0.35 -6.58 6.38
N VAL A 203 0.43 -5.91 7.21
CA VAL A 203 1.30 -4.80 6.82
C VAL A 203 2.74 -5.15 7.18
N PHE A 204 3.66 -4.90 6.25
CA PHE A 204 5.10 -5.00 6.49
C PHE A 204 5.79 -3.67 6.20
N HIS A 205 6.77 -3.31 7.02
CA HIS A 205 7.58 -2.11 6.79
C HIS A 205 8.99 -2.28 7.36
N GLY A 206 9.99 -1.75 6.67
CA GLY A 206 11.35 -1.64 7.22
C GLY A 206 11.51 -0.38 8.06
N SER A 207 12.06 -0.49 9.26
CA SER A 207 12.26 0.64 10.18
C SER A 207 13.24 1.71 9.69
N SER A 208 14.07 1.39 8.70
CA SER A 208 15.03 2.30 8.05
C SER A 208 14.60 2.69 6.62
N ASP A 209 13.33 2.51 6.27
CA ASP A 209 12.80 2.86 4.94
C ASP A 209 12.78 4.38 4.73
N THR A 210 13.70 4.87 3.89
CA THR A 210 13.80 6.29 3.54
C THR A 210 13.03 6.68 2.28
N THR A 211 12.42 5.71 1.58
CA THR A 211 11.62 5.95 0.39
C THR A 211 10.16 6.18 0.77
N VAL A 212 9.60 5.27 1.56
CA VAL A 212 8.30 5.42 2.19
C VAL A 212 8.54 5.34 3.69
N ASN A 213 8.40 6.47 4.39
CA ASN A 213 8.70 6.55 5.80
C ASN A 213 7.88 5.51 6.60
N PRO A 214 8.46 4.83 7.61
CA PRO A 214 7.79 3.77 8.37
C PRO A 214 6.48 4.18 9.04
N ILE A 215 6.29 5.48 9.31
CA ILE A 215 5.01 6.02 9.80
C ILE A 215 3.83 5.63 8.91
N ASN A 216 4.04 5.43 7.60
CA ASN A 216 2.99 5.02 6.69
C ASN A 216 2.48 3.61 7.00
N GLY A 217 3.36 2.67 7.39
CA GLY A 217 2.96 1.33 7.79
C GLY A 217 2.07 1.34 9.03
N GLU A 218 2.46 2.13 10.05
CA GLU A 218 1.65 2.35 11.25
C GLU A 218 0.29 2.97 10.91
N GLN A 219 0.27 3.97 10.03
CA GLN A 219 -0.96 4.67 9.64
C GLN A 219 -1.91 3.80 8.80
N VAL A 220 -1.39 2.87 7.99
CA VAL A 220 -2.22 1.87 7.29
C VAL A 220 -2.97 1.01 8.31
N ILE A 221 -2.30 0.59 9.39
CA ILE A 221 -2.92 -0.22 10.45
C ILE A 221 -4.01 0.57 11.17
N ILE A 222 -3.73 1.82 11.55
CA ILE A 222 -4.73 2.70 12.18
C ILE A 222 -5.95 2.89 11.25
N GLN A 223 -5.71 3.16 9.96
CA GLN A 223 -6.76 3.30 8.96
C GLN A 223 -7.62 2.04 8.86
N TRP A 224 -7.03 0.85 8.81
CA TRP A 224 -7.78 -0.40 8.69
C TRP A 224 -8.47 -0.82 9.98
N ALA A 225 -7.90 -0.52 11.15
CA ALA A 225 -8.60 -0.66 12.43
C ALA A 225 -9.86 0.22 12.47
N GLN A 226 -9.75 1.49 12.06
CA GLN A 226 -10.88 2.40 11.93
C GLN A 226 -11.92 1.89 10.93
N THR A 227 -11.48 1.48 9.74
CA THR A 227 -12.38 0.99 8.68
C THR A 227 -13.19 -0.21 9.18
N ASN A 228 -12.53 -1.20 9.78
CA ASN A 228 -13.19 -2.40 10.27
C ASN A 228 -14.09 -2.12 11.49
N PHE A 229 -13.68 -1.24 12.40
CA PHE A 229 -14.51 -0.80 13.53
C PHE A 229 -15.84 -0.20 13.05
N LEU A 230 -15.82 0.64 12.02
CA LEU A 230 -17.04 1.20 11.42
C LEU A 230 -17.89 0.14 10.74
N VAL A 231 -17.28 -0.84 10.08
CA VAL A 231 -18.01 -2.00 9.50
C VAL A 231 -18.73 -2.79 10.58
N GLU A 232 -18.18 -2.90 11.78
CA GLU A 232 -18.82 -3.55 12.94
C GLU A 232 -19.91 -2.69 13.61
N GLY A 233 -20.19 -1.49 13.09
CA GLY A 233 -21.18 -0.57 13.64
C GLY A 233 -20.63 0.34 14.75
N GLY A 234 -19.31 0.44 14.87
CA GLY A 234 -18.63 1.37 15.76
C GLY A 234 -18.97 2.83 15.47
N ILE A 235 -18.89 3.67 16.50
CA ILE A 235 -19.10 5.12 16.41
C ILE A 235 -17.89 5.82 17.05
N GLY A 236 -17.30 6.78 16.33
CA GLY A 236 -16.10 7.50 16.78
C GLY A 236 -14.81 6.88 16.24
N GLN A 237 -13.76 6.89 17.05
CA GLN A 237 -12.45 6.34 16.72
C GLN A 237 -12.28 4.92 17.27
N ALA A 238 -11.68 4.04 16.49
CA ALA A 238 -11.30 2.71 16.91
C ALA A 238 -10.19 2.74 17.98
N ASP A 239 -10.22 1.74 18.86
CA ASP A 239 -9.05 1.42 19.68
C ASP A 239 -7.98 0.76 18.79
N VAL A 240 -6.78 1.31 18.82
CA VAL A 240 -5.61 0.85 18.05
C VAL A 240 -4.54 0.27 18.97
N THR A 241 -4.95 -0.23 20.13
CA THR A 241 -4.07 -0.98 21.04
C THR A 241 -3.92 -2.42 20.51
N PRO A 242 -2.69 -2.90 20.26
CA PRO A 242 -2.48 -4.28 19.84
C PRO A 242 -2.88 -5.25 20.95
N ALA A 243 -3.57 -6.33 20.59
CA ALA A 243 -3.91 -7.41 21.50
C ALA A 243 -2.66 -8.21 21.90
N GLN A 244 -1.70 -8.34 20.97
CA GLN A 244 -0.43 -9.01 21.22
C GLN A 244 0.71 -8.26 20.54
N ILE A 245 1.89 -8.32 21.15
CA ILE A 245 3.14 -7.82 20.58
C ILE A 245 4.16 -8.96 20.69
N HIS A 246 4.70 -9.37 19.56
CA HIS A 246 5.75 -10.37 19.45
C HIS A 246 7.03 -9.72 18.91
N SER A 247 8.18 -10.16 19.38
CA SER A 247 9.47 -9.74 18.85
C SER A 247 10.40 -10.94 18.80
N ASP A 248 11.09 -11.11 17.68
CA ASP A 248 12.08 -12.16 17.49
C ASP A 248 13.11 -11.72 16.45
N SER A 249 14.02 -12.61 16.06
CA SER A 249 15.01 -12.39 15.02
C SER A 249 15.15 -13.60 14.11
N ILE A 250 15.32 -13.36 12.81
CA ILE A 250 15.62 -14.39 11.82
C ILE A 250 16.92 -13.98 11.13
N ASN A 251 17.89 -14.90 11.06
CA ASN A 251 19.19 -14.66 10.42
C ASN A 251 19.91 -13.39 10.89
N GLY A 252 19.72 -13.00 12.17
CA GLY A 252 20.29 -11.79 12.74
C GLY A 252 19.52 -10.51 12.45
N LYS A 253 18.41 -10.57 11.71
CA LYS A 253 17.47 -9.44 11.53
C LYS A 253 16.32 -9.55 12.51
N SER A 254 16.23 -8.58 13.42
CA SER A 254 15.15 -8.48 14.39
C SER A 254 13.87 -7.95 13.74
N TYR A 255 12.73 -8.26 14.33
CA TYR A 255 11.44 -7.69 13.95
C TYR A 255 10.51 -7.59 15.15
N ILE A 256 9.50 -6.74 15.03
CA ILE A 256 8.37 -6.66 15.95
C ILE A 256 7.09 -6.87 15.15
N CYS A 257 6.23 -7.77 15.61
CA CYS A 257 4.90 -8.02 15.08
C CYS A 257 3.85 -7.55 16.09
N TYR A 258 2.94 -6.68 15.65
CA TYR A 258 1.78 -6.23 16.41
C TYR A 258 0.53 -6.89 15.85
N VAL A 259 -0.25 -7.54 16.71
CA VAL A 259 -1.45 -8.30 16.34
C VAL A 259 -2.68 -7.62 16.91
N TYR A 260 -3.70 -7.41 16.07
CA TYR A 260 -4.95 -6.76 16.44
C TYR A 260 -6.13 -7.68 16.17
N HIS A 261 -7.06 -7.73 17.11
CA HIS A 261 -8.25 -8.57 17.05
C HIS A 261 -9.50 -7.74 16.74
N ASP A 262 -10.51 -8.42 16.20
CA ASP A 262 -11.86 -7.87 16.05
C ASP A 262 -12.64 -7.91 17.37
N SER A 263 -13.88 -7.39 17.36
CA SER A 263 -14.78 -7.42 18.52
C SER A 263 -15.11 -8.82 19.06
N ASN A 264 -14.82 -9.89 18.32
CA ASN A 264 -15.01 -11.29 18.72
C ASN A 264 -13.69 -11.98 19.11
N ASP A 265 -12.64 -11.20 19.40
CA ASP A 265 -11.31 -11.67 19.78
C ASP A 265 -10.63 -12.53 18.69
N LYS A 266 -10.93 -12.24 17.41
CA LYS A 266 -10.30 -12.92 16.27
C LYS A 266 -9.28 -12.03 15.59
N GLU A 267 -8.11 -12.59 15.33
CA GLU A 267 -7.05 -11.95 14.57
C GLU A 267 -7.56 -11.39 13.24
N LEU A 268 -7.42 -10.06 13.09
CA LEU A 268 -7.93 -9.32 11.95
C LEU A 268 -6.83 -8.50 11.25
N LEU A 269 -5.87 -7.95 12.01
CA LEU A 269 -4.78 -7.15 11.47
C LEU A 269 -3.44 -7.58 12.06
N GLU A 270 -2.39 -7.53 11.25
CA GLU A 270 -0.99 -7.70 11.69
C GLU A 270 -0.10 -6.59 11.13
N PHE A 271 0.83 -6.08 11.95
CA PHE A 271 1.88 -5.14 11.52
C PHE A 271 3.26 -5.69 11.85
N TRP A 272 4.07 -5.89 10.83
CA TRP A 272 5.44 -6.36 10.93
C TRP A 272 6.41 -5.22 10.66
N LEU A 273 7.08 -4.74 11.70
CA LEU A 273 8.15 -3.76 11.62
C LEU A 273 9.50 -4.48 11.69
N ILE A 274 10.28 -4.38 10.61
CA ILE A 274 11.53 -5.14 10.46
C ILE A 274 12.71 -4.20 10.74
N ASP A 275 13.56 -4.61 11.68
CA ASP A 275 14.63 -3.78 12.22
C ASP A 275 15.74 -3.55 11.19
N GLU A 276 16.27 -2.32 11.18
CA GLU A 276 17.30 -1.77 10.29
C GLU A 276 17.07 -1.95 8.77
N MET A 277 15.93 -2.48 8.35
CA MET A 277 15.64 -2.74 6.94
C MET A 277 15.15 -1.48 6.23
N GLY A 278 15.69 -1.24 5.03
CA GLY A 278 15.27 -0.14 4.15
C GLY A 278 14.03 -0.46 3.32
N HIS A 279 13.92 0.19 2.16
CA HIS A 279 12.82 -0.03 1.20
C HIS A 279 13.01 -1.34 0.43
N ALA A 280 12.70 -2.47 1.07
CA ALA A 280 12.91 -3.80 0.51
C ALA A 280 11.88 -4.83 1.00
N TRP A 281 11.60 -5.82 0.15
CA TRP A 281 10.82 -7.01 0.46
C TRP A 281 11.63 -8.01 1.31
N SER A 282 11.14 -8.33 2.49
CA SER A 282 11.82 -9.18 3.47
C SER A 282 11.73 -10.65 3.14
N GLY A 283 12.86 -11.35 3.31
CA GLY A 283 13.02 -12.78 3.05
C GLY A 283 12.87 -13.14 1.56
N GLY A 284 13.02 -12.14 0.68
CA GLY A 284 13.06 -12.33 -0.77
C GLY A 284 14.39 -12.92 -1.26
N THR A 285 14.64 -12.84 -2.57
CA THR A 285 15.86 -13.35 -3.20
C THR A 285 16.62 -12.27 -3.95
N GLU A 286 17.95 -12.36 -3.98
CA GLU A 286 18.83 -11.45 -4.73
C GLU A 286 18.62 -11.48 -6.26
N THR A 287 17.78 -12.39 -6.76
CA THR A 287 17.48 -12.50 -8.19
C THR A 287 16.50 -11.45 -8.69
N GLY A 288 15.73 -10.81 -7.79
CA GLY A 288 14.89 -9.66 -8.09
C GLY A 288 15.37 -8.41 -7.36
N SER A 289 14.89 -7.26 -7.81
CA SER A 289 15.23 -5.97 -7.19
C SER A 289 14.43 -5.70 -5.91
N TYR A 290 14.98 -4.81 -5.05
CA TYR A 290 14.36 -4.34 -3.80
C TYR A 290 13.98 -5.47 -2.83
N THR A 291 14.89 -6.40 -2.58
CA THR A 291 14.70 -7.49 -1.61
C THR A 291 15.78 -7.48 -0.54
N ASP A 292 15.45 -7.94 0.66
CA ASP A 292 16.40 -8.25 1.72
C ASP A 292 16.24 -9.72 2.13
N PRO A 293 17.11 -10.63 1.66
CA PRO A 293 17.03 -12.06 1.96
C PRO A 293 17.26 -12.41 3.43
N SER A 294 17.82 -11.49 4.23
CA SER A 294 18.14 -11.74 5.63
C SER A 294 16.96 -11.55 6.58
N GLY A 295 15.85 -10.95 6.11
CA GLY A 295 14.66 -10.76 6.93
C GLY A 295 13.70 -11.95 7.00
N PRO A 296 12.67 -11.88 7.85
CA PRO A 296 11.56 -12.84 7.86
C PRO A 296 10.94 -13.04 6.48
N ASN A 297 10.50 -14.26 6.16
CA ASN A 297 9.88 -14.56 4.87
C ASN A 297 8.48 -13.95 4.76
N ALA A 298 8.40 -12.69 4.30
CA ALA A 298 7.13 -11.97 4.20
C ALA A 298 6.14 -12.66 3.24
N THR A 299 6.63 -13.35 2.22
CA THR A 299 5.80 -14.09 1.27
C THR A 299 5.05 -15.24 1.96
N GLU A 300 5.75 -16.07 2.74
CA GLU A 300 5.14 -17.16 3.50
C GLU A 300 4.23 -16.65 4.63
N ILE A 301 4.71 -15.67 5.41
CA ILE A 301 3.93 -15.09 6.53
C ILE A 301 2.63 -14.47 6.01
N MET A 302 2.69 -13.70 4.93
CA MET A 302 1.51 -13.09 4.32
C MET A 302 0.52 -14.14 3.80
N TRP A 303 1.01 -15.20 3.15
CA TRP A 303 0.14 -16.29 2.71
C TRP A 303 -0.52 -17.00 3.90
N GLU A 304 0.24 -17.33 4.94
CA GLU A 304 -0.28 -17.98 6.13
C GLU A 304 -1.34 -17.13 6.82
N PHE A 305 -1.08 -15.83 6.98
CA PHE A 305 -2.05 -14.89 7.50
C PHE A 305 -3.31 -14.94 6.63
N LEU A 306 -3.22 -14.61 5.34
CA LEU A 306 -4.39 -14.44 4.45
C LEU A 306 -5.19 -15.71 4.23
N SER A 307 -4.53 -16.87 4.14
CA SER A 307 -5.16 -18.17 3.85
C SER A 307 -5.81 -18.83 5.07
N LYS A 308 -5.41 -18.47 6.31
CA LYS A 308 -6.09 -18.89 7.53
C LYS A 308 -7.54 -18.36 7.54
N HIS A 309 -8.48 -19.25 7.85
CA HIS A 309 -9.89 -19.19 7.45
C HIS A 309 -10.60 -17.81 7.48
N PRO A 310 -11.28 -17.42 6.38
CA PRO A 310 -12.40 -16.48 6.45
C PRO A 310 -13.58 -17.18 7.14
N GLN A 311 -14.00 -16.70 8.30
CA GLN A 311 -15.19 -17.25 8.93
C GLN A 311 -16.42 -17.07 8.06
N GLN A 312 -17.22 -18.14 8.05
CA GLN A 312 -18.31 -18.44 7.15
C GLN A 312 -19.42 -17.38 7.15
N HIS A 313 -20.02 -17.20 5.97
CA HIS A 313 -21.36 -16.68 5.78
C HIS A 313 -22.30 -17.15 6.90
N VAL A 314 -23.03 -16.21 7.50
CA VAL A 314 -24.18 -16.50 8.36
C VAL A 314 -25.27 -17.12 7.48
N GLU A 315 -25.23 -18.44 7.32
CA GLU A 315 -26.41 -19.21 6.93
C GLU A 315 -27.35 -19.28 8.14
N LYS A 316 -28.54 -18.72 7.98
CA LYS A 316 -29.66 -18.93 8.90
C LYS A 316 -29.92 -20.44 9.05
N ARG A 317 -29.72 -20.98 10.26
CA ARG A 317 -30.37 -22.23 10.68
C ARG A 317 -30.93 -22.13 12.11
N SER A 318 -32.25 -22.32 12.12
CA SER A 318 -33.17 -22.87 13.13
C SER A 318 -32.72 -23.02 14.58
N GLU A 319 -33.56 -22.46 15.46
CA GLU A 319 -33.66 -22.67 16.90
C GLU A 319 -33.30 -24.08 17.36
N THR A 320 -32.41 -24.18 18.35
CA THR A 320 -32.32 -25.34 19.25
C THR A 320 -32.03 -24.84 20.66
N GLN A 321 -32.74 -25.42 21.62
CA GLN A 321 -32.98 -24.95 22.98
C GLN A 321 -31.71 -24.61 23.78
N VAL A 322 -31.75 -23.42 24.41
CA VAL A 322 -30.83 -23.00 25.48
C VAL A 322 -31.25 -23.69 26.77
N ILE A 323 -30.35 -24.44 27.41
CA ILE A 323 -30.48 -24.81 28.82
C ILE A 323 -30.01 -23.60 29.63
N GLU A 324 -30.95 -22.88 30.23
CA GLU A 324 -30.65 -21.80 31.18
C GLU A 324 -29.91 -22.35 32.40
N ARG A 325 -28.79 -21.73 32.76
CA ARG A 325 -28.21 -21.85 34.10
C ARG A 325 -28.59 -20.60 34.89
N THR A 326 -29.40 -20.78 35.91
CA THR A 326 -29.81 -19.72 36.85
C THR A 326 -28.59 -19.18 37.62
N PRO A 327 -28.40 -17.86 37.72
CA PRO A 327 -27.41 -17.28 38.64
C PRO A 327 -27.88 -17.45 40.09
N VAL A 328 -27.00 -17.95 40.96
CA VAL A 328 -27.21 -17.95 42.41
C VAL A 328 -26.99 -16.53 42.93
N PHE A 329 -28.06 -15.90 43.44
CA PHE A 329 -27.97 -14.64 44.16
C PHE A 329 -27.49 -14.88 45.59
N VAL A 330 -26.46 -14.13 46.02
CA VAL A 330 -26.08 -14.03 47.44
C VAL A 330 -26.66 -12.72 47.97
N GLU A 331 -27.50 -12.85 49.00
CA GLU A 331 -28.27 -11.78 49.61
C GLU A 331 -27.39 -10.89 50.51
N SER A 332 -27.54 -9.57 50.36
CA SER A 332 -26.84 -8.55 51.13
C SER A 332 -27.39 -8.43 52.56
N GLN A 333 -26.53 -8.44 53.57
CA GLN A 333 -26.89 -7.95 54.91
C GLN A 333 -26.37 -6.52 55.12
N LEU A 334 -27.33 -5.62 55.37
CA LEU A 334 -27.13 -4.22 55.75
C LEU A 334 -26.67 -4.11 57.21
N HIS A 335 -25.64 -3.28 57.46
CA HIS A 335 -25.35 -2.70 58.77
C HIS A 335 -25.27 -1.15 58.67
N PRO A 336 -25.59 -0.40 59.74
CA PRO A 336 -25.90 1.03 59.67
C PRO A 336 -24.66 1.93 59.56
N LEU A 337 -24.82 3.10 58.92
CA LEU A 337 -23.81 4.14 58.80
C LEU A 337 -23.38 4.69 60.17
N GLU A 338 -22.08 4.62 60.46
CA GLU A 338 -21.40 5.53 61.38
C GLU A 338 -20.60 6.58 60.60
N SER A 339 -20.58 7.79 61.15
CA SER A 339 -20.08 9.04 60.59
C SER A 339 -18.59 9.03 60.23
N LEU A 340 -18.25 9.41 59.00
CA LEU A 340 -16.88 9.73 58.58
C LEU A 340 -16.47 11.16 59.01
N PRO A 341 -15.23 11.38 59.46
CA PRO A 341 -14.75 12.70 59.85
C PRO A 341 -14.44 13.60 58.64
N VAL A 342 -14.63 14.90 58.87
CA VAL A 342 -14.39 16.02 57.94
C VAL A 342 -12.94 16.06 57.47
N VAL A 343 -12.73 16.13 56.15
CA VAL A 343 -11.42 16.34 55.52
C VAL A 343 -11.02 17.81 55.69
N ILE A 344 -9.87 18.04 56.33
CA ILE A 344 -9.20 19.34 56.44
C ILE A 344 -8.44 19.61 55.12
N PRO A 345 -8.46 20.83 54.54
CA PRO A 345 -7.72 21.13 53.33
C PRO A 345 -6.21 21.15 53.59
N VAL A 346 -5.44 20.46 52.77
CA VAL A 346 -3.97 20.50 52.77
C VAL A 346 -3.50 21.78 52.07
N GLU A 347 -2.68 22.58 52.74
CA GLU A 347 -2.00 23.77 52.19
C GLU A 347 -1.03 23.37 51.05
N GLN A 348 -1.06 24.13 49.97
CA GLN A 348 -0.10 24.02 48.87
C GLN A 348 1.24 24.69 49.24
N PRO A 349 2.40 24.08 48.92
CA PRO A 349 3.70 24.72 49.11
C PRO A 349 3.96 25.82 48.06
N PRO A 350 4.82 26.80 48.37
CA PRO A 350 5.05 27.97 47.52
C PRO A 350 5.83 27.60 46.24
N VAL A 351 5.44 28.24 45.14
CA VAL A 351 6.12 28.22 43.84
C VAL A 351 7.38 29.09 43.94
N ASN A 352 8.57 28.48 43.82
CA ASN A 352 9.80 29.19 43.50
C ASN A 352 10.62 28.39 42.47
N ASP A 353 11.14 29.15 41.51
CA ASP A 353 12.26 28.90 40.60
C ASP A 353 12.14 27.79 39.56
N PHE A 354 11.52 28.14 38.42
CA PHE A 354 11.83 27.50 37.13
C PHE A 354 13.26 27.88 36.70
N VAL A 355 14.17 26.92 36.85
CA VAL A 355 15.44 26.92 36.12
C VAL A 355 15.14 26.58 34.65
N ASN A 356 15.52 27.48 33.74
CA ASN A 356 15.41 27.25 32.29
C ASN A 356 16.18 25.97 31.89
N PRO A 357 15.63 25.12 30.99
CA PRO A 357 16.41 24.05 30.38
C PRO A 357 17.55 24.63 29.52
N PRO A 358 18.69 23.94 29.39
CA PRO A 358 19.80 24.43 28.57
C PRO A 358 19.39 24.51 27.10
N GLU A 359 19.79 25.60 26.44
CA GLU A 359 19.62 25.82 25.00
C GLU A 359 20.24 24.66 24.20
N ASN A 360 19.51 24.19 23.18
CA ASN A 360 20.03 23.22 22.21
C ASN A 360 21.30 23.78 21.54
N PRO A 361 22.33 22.95 21.31
CA PRO A 361 23.49 23.39 20.53
C PRO A 361 23.05 23.73 19.09
N PRO A 362 23.71 24.71 18.43
CA PRO A 362 23.35 25.12 17.08
C PRO A 362 23.56 23.95 16.09
N ALA A 363 22.68 23.88 15.09
CA ALA A 363 22.78 22.91 14.00
C ALA A 363 24.15 22.99 13.29
N PRO A 364 24.73 21.86 12.86
CA PRO A 364 25.98 21.87 12.12
C PRO A 364 25.80 22.62 10.79
N THR A 365 26.80 23.45 10.46
CA THR A 365 26.89 24.19 9.20
C THR A 365 26.87 23.23 8.00
N PRO A 366 26.18 23.57 6.89
CA PRO A 366 26.24 22.77 5.68
C PRO A 366 27.67 22.75 5.12
N PRO A 367 28.13 21.63 4.53
CA PRO A 367 29.41 21.60 3.84
C PRO A 367 29.41 22.56 2.65
N GLU A 368 30.52 23.25 2.44
CA GLU A 368 30.76 24.13 1.29
C GLU A 368 30.56 23.37 -0.04
N PRO A 369 30.04 24.03 -1.08
CA PRO A 369 29.87 23.41 -2.39
C PRO A 369 31.24 23.04 -2.98
N ALA A 370 31.35 21.81 -3.47
CA ALA A 370 32.53 21.30 -4.14
C ALA A 370 32.91 22.18 -5.34
N VAL A 371 34.18 22.55 -5.39
CA VAL A 371 34.83 23.27 -6.50
C VAL A 371 34.77 22.40 -7.77
N GLU A 372 34.20 22.94 -8.84
CA GLU A 372 34.25 22.35 -10.18
C GLU A 372 35.70 22.20 -10.65
N ILE A 373 36.13 20.97 -10.86
CA ILE A 373 37.39 20.64 -11.55
C ILE A 373 37.10 20.63 -13.06
N PRO A 374 37.78 21.44 -13.89
CA PRO A 374 37.56 21.41 -15.34
C PRO A 374 38.07 20.10 -15.95
N LEU A 375 37.27 19.47 -16.81
CA LEU A 375 37.72 18.37 -17.67
C LEU A 375 38.69 18.91 -18.73
N GLU A 376 39.93 18.42 -18.70
CA GLU A 376 40.89 18.55 -19.78
C GLU A 376 40.46 17.70 -20.99
N THR A 377 40.38 18.33 -22.17
CA THR A 377 40.26 17.68 -23.47
C THR A 377 41.63 17.19 -23.96
N PRO A 378 41.78 15.96 -24.49
CA PRO A 378 43.01 15.57 -25.17
C PRO A 378 43.04 16.10 -26.61
N ASP A 379 44.25 16.47 -26.99
CA ASP A 379 44.66 17.13 -28.22
C ASP A 379 44.58 16.24 -29.48
N LYS A 380 44.47 16.88 -30.64
CA LYS A 380 44.33 16.29 -31.97
C LYS A 380 45.67 15.88 -32.57
N THR A 381 45.69 14.77 -33.31
CA THR A 381 46.46 14.51 -34.57
C THR A 381 45.98 13.14 -35.10
N SER A 382 45.78 12.83 -36.38
CA SER A 382 46.06 13.48 -37.67
C SER A 382 45.27 12.79 -38.81
N THR A 383 45.13 13.52 -39.93
CA THR A 383 45.05 13.08 -41.35
C THR A 383 43.79 12.42 -41.96
N GLU A 384 43.05 13.28 -42.68
CA GLU A 384 42.52 13.18 -44.07
C GLU A 384 42.02 11.84 -44.64
N ILE A 385 40.73 11.79 -45.01
CA ILE A 385 40.26 11.45 -46.38
C ILE A 385 39.00 12.29 -46.72
N LYS A 386 38.99 12.85 -47.94
CA LYS A 386 37.96 13.66 -48.60
C LYS A 386 36.61 12.95 -48.78
N GLY A 387 35.51 13.70 -48.69
CA GLY A 387 34.18 13.28 -49.16
C GLY A 387 33.09 14.35 -48.98
N GLU A 388 32.94 15.19 -50.01
CA GLU A 388 31.76 15.92 -50.51
C GLU A 388 30.71 16.58 -49.57
N ARG A 389 30.44 17.85 -49.91
CA ARG A 389 29.37 18.73 -49.40
C ARG A 389 27.97 18.20 -49.69
N MET A 390 27.07 18.32 -48.72
CA MET A 390 25.72 18.87 -48.94
C MET A 390 25.31 19.71 -47.71
N ASP A 391 25.06 20.99 -47.97
CA ASP A 391 24.33 21.91 -47.09
C ASP A 391 22.87 21.45 -46.96
N GLU A 392 22.33 21.48 -45.75
CA GLU A 392 21.13 22.26 -45.36
C GLU A 392 20.63 21.82 -43.98
N SER A 393 20.67 22.76 -43.03
CA SER A 393 19.98 22.66 -41.73
C SER A 393 18.67 23.43 -41.79
N PRO A 394 17.61 22.97 -41.10
CA PRO A 394 16.65 23.91 -40.53
C PRO A 394 16.53 23.76 -39.00
N GLY A 395 16.99 24.81 -38.32
CA GLY A 395 16.24 25.52 -37.28
C GLY A 395 15.74 24.74 -36.04
N LYS A 396 16.51 24.82 -34.95
CA LYS A 396 15.99 24.66 -33.58
C LYS A 396 14.89 25.70 -33.33
N THR A 397 13.63 25.27 -33.36
CA THR A 397 12.53 26.08 -32.86
C THR A 397 12.53 25.95 -31.34
N SER A 398 12.71 27.06 -30.63
CA SER A 398 12.70 27.09 -29.16
C SER A 398 11.35 26.60 -28.64
N ILE A 399 11.36 25.76 -27.59
CA ILE A 399 10.15 25.29 -26.88
C ILE A 399 9.22 26.45 -26.51
N LYS A 400 9.78 27.65 -26.27
CA LYS A 400 9.00 28.87 -26.01
C LYS A 400 8.13 29.30 -27.20
N ASP A 401 8.59 29.10 -28.43
CA ASP A 401 7.85 29.48 -29.65
C ASP A 401 6.72 28.49 -29.94
N PHE A 402 6.92 27.20 -29.63
CA PHE A 402 5.86 26.18 -29.70
C PHE A 402 4.74 26.44 -28.69
N VAL A 403 5.09 26.78 -27.44
CA VAL A 403 4.12 27.12 -26.39
C VAL A 403 3.34 28.39 -26.74
N LYS A 404 4.00 29.39 -27.33
CA LYS A 404 3.34 30.62 -27.79
C LYS A 404 2.37 30.36 -28.95
N ALA A 405 2.71 29.45 -29.86
CA ALA A 405 1.84 29.06 -30.98
C ALA A 405 0.57 28.33 -30.49
N ILE A 406 0.67 27.50 -29.45
CA ILE A 406 -0.49 26.80 -28.84
C ILE A 406 -1.41 27.80 -28.11
N LEU A 407 -0.86 28.74 -27.33
CA LEU A 407 -1.64 29.75 -26.63
C LEU A 407 -2.41 30.67 -27.60
N VAL A 408 -1.80 31.06 -28.72
CA VAL A 408 -2.48 31.86 -29.77
C VAL A 408 -3.62 31.07 -30.44
N LYS A 409 -3.47 29.76 -30.63
CA LYS A 409 -4.52 28.89 -31.20
C LYS A 409 -5.71 28.70 -30.24
N LEU A 410 -5.45 28.61 -28.94
CA LEU A 410 -6.49 28.49 -27.92
C LEU A 410 -7.28 29.80 -27.73
N MET A 411 -6.61 30.96 -27.77
CA MET A 411 -7.30 32.25 -27.69
C MET A 411 -8.16 32.55 -28.93
N LYS A 412 -7.74 32.12 -30.14
CA LYS A 412 -8.56 32.25 -31.36
C LYS A 412 -9.78 31.34 -31.38
N ARG A 413 -9.79 30.22 -30.65
CA ARG A 413 -10.99 29.36 -30.50
C ARG A 413 -12.02 29.93 -29.52
N LYS A 414 -11.60 30.67 -28.49
CA LYS A 414 -12.51 31.27 -27.49
C LYS A 414 -13.33 32.46 -28.02
N ASN A 415 -12.89 33.10 -29.11
CA ASN A 415 -13.62 34.19 -29.77
C ASN A 415 -14.55 33.76 -30.92
N LYS A 416 -14.63 32.45 -31.23
CA LYS A 416 -15.51 31.92 -32.29
C LYS A 416 -16.80 31.25 -31.78
N THR A 417 -17.01 31.20 -30.46
CA THR A 417 -18.22 30.68 -29.80
C THR A 417 -19.09 31.75 -29.15
N LYS A 418 -18.85 33.04 -29.46
CA LYS A 418 -19.79 34.14 -29.20
C LYS A 418 -20.01 34.94 -30.49
N LYS A 419 -20.81 34.38 -31.40
CA LYS A 419 -21.63 35.13 -32.35
C LYS A 419 -22.70 34.22 -32.92
#